data_AF-A0A132PUI4-F1
#
_entry.id   AF-A0A132PUI4-F1
#
_cell.length_a   1.000
_cell.length_b   1.000
_cell.length_c   1.000
_cell.angle_alpha   90.00
_cell.angle_beta   90.00
_cell.angle_gamma   90.00
#
_symmetry.space_group_name_H-M   'P 1'
#
loop_
_entity.id
_entity.type
_entity.pdbx_description
1 polymer ?
#
loop_
_entity_poly.entity_id
_entity_poly.type
_entity_poly.pdbx_seq_one_letter_code
_entity_poly.pdbx_strand_id
1 'polypeptide(L)'
;MVSSTGCGPFRQENPMETSLPSAKFGLRVTDGELRFWTGAPCPGTTGVTLEFSNPQTDDATLELSTPSYDEGLMPGVELEHLTLDGPYPGFSVKQPLPQGFDWHTAQRLDLLVYGPPNSQGIGIDFAPIATEISEHSAEHPEDTYYFPDIGWLSPAEVAAKDGKEFMTVCTPDPARDEAVAATVGVRVTDGTLRFWTGTPCPFDSGVVLTFQPGQVETTLKNTELDPDFEHLNLGEPAPQFTVTRPLPNDFDWRTAKSVLFRLVKTDTATNRANQLVWSKTTELATPIAESAQHPADTYYFEGHGWLSPAEVAAKDGSIQTICDK
;
A
#
# COMPACT_ATOMS: atom_id res chain seq x y z
N MET A 1 52.53 13.59 13.48
CA MET A 1 52.24 13.60 14.94
C MET A 1 51.51 14.91 15.19
N VAL A 2 50.20 14.94 15.37
CA VAL A 2 49.45 14.41 16.51
C VAL A 2 48.22 13.63 16.04
N SER A 3 48.01 12.48 16.67
CA SER A 3 46.84 11.61 16.55
C SER A 3 45.67 12.22 17.33
N SER A 4 44.45 12.17 16.78
CA SER A 4 43.23 12.23 17.57
C SER A 4 42.28 11.11 17.13
N THR A 5 42.54 9.92 17.63
CA THR A 5 41.54 8.88 17.90
C THR A 5 40.45 9.44 18.80
N GLY A 6 39.21 9.40 18.32
CA GLY A 6 38.00 9.64 19.09
C GLY A 6 36.86 8.79 18.55
N CYS A 7 36.85 7.51 18.90
CA CYS A 7 35.70 6.63 18.74
C CYS A 7 34.60 7.05 19.73
N GLY A 8 33.39 7.29 19.22
CA GLY A 8 32.14 7.28 19.98
C GLY A 8 31.12 6.42 19.21
N PRO A 9 30.38 5.51 19.85
CA PRO A 9 29.48 4.58 19.17
C PRO A 9 28.14 5.28 18.92
N PHE A 10 28.08 6.13 17.92
CA PHE A 10 26.82 6.47 17.28
C PHE A 10 26.88 5.87 15.90
N ARG A 11 26.48 4.60 15.79
CA ARG A 11 26.00 4.07 14.53
C ARG A 11 24.74 4.91 14.25
N GLN A 12 24.89 6.00 13.51
CA GLN A 12 23.74 6.62 12.85
C GLN A 12 23.22 5.53 11.93
N GLU A 13 22.19 4.81 12.36
CA GLU A 13 21.39 3.97 11.48
C GLU A 13 21.00 4.87 10.32
N ASN A 14 21.41 4.50 9.11
CA ASN A 14 21.01 5.23 7.93
C ASN A 14 19.49 5.06 7.84
N PRO A 15 18.68 6.12 7.97
CA PRO A 15 17.22 6.02 7.97
C PRO A 15 16.65 5.62 6.61
N MET A 16 17.49 5.28 5.61
CA MET A 16 17.11 4.64 4.35
C MET A 16 17.66 3.22 4.16
N GLU A 17 18.45 2.69 5.11
CA GLU A 17 18.89 1.30 5.09
C GLU A 17 17.76 0.39 5.58
N THR A 18 17.36 -0.57 4.73
CA THR A 18 16.32 -1.54 5.05
C THR A 18 16.89 -2.65 5.94
N SER A 19 16.05 -3.24 6.80
CA SER A 19 16.50 -4.29 7.73
C SER A 19 16.80 -5.64 7.07
N LEU A 20 16.28 -5.84 5.87
CA LEU A 20 16.52 -6.97 4.97
C LEU A 20 17.06 -6.44 3.62
N PRO A 21 17.67 -7.29 2.78
CA PRO A 21 18.00 -6.92 1.40
C PRO A 21 16.78 -6.27 0.73
N SER A 22 17.01 -5.07 0.18
CA SER A 22 15.98 -4.16 -0.31
C SER A 22 15.10 -4.79 -1.40
N ALA A 23 13.95 -4.16 -1.62
CA ALA A 23 12.80 -4.77 -2.26
C ALA A 23 13.09 -5.47 -3.60
N LYS A 24 12.59 -6.70 -3.70
CA LYS A 24 12.73 -7.57 -4.86
C LYS A 24 11.38 -7.70 -5.55
N PHE A 25 11.42 -7.76 -6.88
CA PHE A 25 10.27 -8.08 -7.71
C PHE A 25 10.67 -9.17 -8.71
N GLY A 26 9.67 -9.95 -9.12
CA GLY A 26 9.82 -11.01 -10.10
C GLY A 26 9.66 -10.48 -11.52
N LEU A 27 10.46 -11.02 -12.44
CA LEU A 27 10.40 -10.75 -13.87
C LEU A 27 10.24 -12.06 -14.65
N ARG A 28 9.46 -12.04 -15.72
CA ARG A 28 9.27 -13.19 -16.60
C ARG A 28 8.92 -12.72 -18.01
N VAL A 29 9.32 -13.49 -19.02
CA VAL A 29 8.77 -13.39 -20.38
C VAL A 29 7.74 -14.48 -20.58
N THR A 30 6.53 -14.12 -20.97
CA THR A 30 5.48 -15.08 -21.34
C THR A 30 4.85 -14.63 -22.64
N ASP A 31 4.79 -15.52 -23.63
CA ASP A 31 4.28 -15.22 -24.98
C ASP A 31 4.98 -14.02 -25.65
N GLY A 32 6.26 -13.78 -25.30
CA GLY A 32 7.05 -12.65 -25.80
C GLY A 32 6.84 -11.33 -25.06
N GLU A 33 5.95 -11.30 -24.07
CA GLU A 33 5.65 -10.11 -23.27
C GLU A 33 6.44 -10.11 -21.96
N LEU A 34 7.01 -8.96 -21.59
CA LEU A 34 7.64 -8.77 -20.30
C LEU A 34 6.58 -8.58 -19.21
N ARG A 35 6.64 -9.45 -18.18
CA ARG A 35 5.75 -9.45 -17.03
C ARG A 35 6.52 -9.21 -15.75
N PHE A 36 5.88 -8.46 -14.86
CA PHE A 36 6.37 -8.10 -13.54
C PHE A 36 5.44 -8.72 -12.51
N TRP A 37 6.01 -9.19 -11.41
CA TRP A 37 5.31 -9.61 -10.22
C TRP A 37 5.92 -8.90 -9.02
N THR A 38 5.09 -8.18 -8.29
CA THR A 38 5.50 -7.45 -7.08
C THR A 38 5.91 -8.37 -5.94
N GLY A 39 5.60 -9.67 -6.02
CA GLY A 39 5.91 -10.69 -5.01
C GLY A 39 4.82 -10.87 -3.95
N ALA A 40 4.10 -9.79 -3.63
CA ALA A 40 2.92 -9.78 -2.78
C ALA A 40 1.99 -8.64 -3.21
N PRO A 41 0.67 -8.73 -2.98
CA PRO A 41 -0.25 -7.67 -3.36
C PRO A 41 0.15 -6.31 -2.78
N CYS A 42 0.12 -5.29 -3.64
CA CYS A 42 0.26 -3.88 -3.29
C CYS A 42 -1.15 -3.25 -3.21
N PRO A 43 -1.77 -3.21 -2.02
CA PRO A 43 -3.13 -2.71 -1.90
C PRO A 43 -3.16 -1.18 -1.97
N GLY A 44 -3.93 -0.65 -2.92
CA GLY A 44 -4.21 0.78 -2.97
C GLY A 44 -3.19 1.59 -3.77
N THR A 45 -2.35 0.95 -4.58
CA THR A 45 -1.44 1.59 -5.53
C THR A 45 -2.17 2.65 -6.36
N THR A 46 -1.67 3.88 -6.34
CA THR A 46 -2.25 5.01 -7.09
C THR A 46 -1.49 5.29 -8.38
N GLY A 47 -0.28 4.77 -8.51
CA GLY A 47 0.51 4.88 -9.73
C GLY A 47 1.66 3.90 -9.78
N VAL A 48 2.16 3.69 -10.99
CA VAL A 48 3.34 2.87 -11.26
C VAL A 48 4.17 3.60 -12.30
N THR A 49 5.46 3.75 -12.04
CA THR A 49 6.42 4.21 -13.03
C THR A 49 7.41 3.08 -13.30
N LEU A 50 7.55 2.71 -14.57
CA LEU A 50 8.66 1.90 -15.06
C LEU A 50 9.56 2.79 -15.89
N GLU A 51 10.81 2.93 -15.49
CA GLU A 51 11.81 3.70 -16.21
C GLU A 51 12.93 2.75 -16.68
N PHE A 52 13.14 2.73 -17.98
CA PHE A 52 14.20 1.97 -18.62
C PHE A 52 15.27 2.93 -19.10
N SER A 53 16.47 2.81 -18.57
CA SER A 53 17.59 3.66 -18.93
C SER A 53 18.67 2.90 -19.67
N ASN A 54 19.26 3.58 -20.65
CA ASN A 54 20.41 3.13 -21.40
C ASN A 54 21.33 4.35 -21.60
N PRO A 55 22.61 4.32 -21.19
CA PRO A 55 23.51 5.47 -21.28
C PRO A 55 23.72 6.03 -22.70
N GLN A 56 23.34 5.29 -23.74
CA GLN A 56 23.47 5.66 -25.13
C GLN A 56 22.17 6.24 -25.75
N THR A 57 21.04 6.19 -25.06
CA THR A 57 19.74 6.68 -25.53
C THR A 57 19.05 7.52 -24.46
N ASP A 58 17.97 8.21 -24.83
CA ASP A 58 17.09 8.82 -23.84
C ASP A 58 16.37 7.72 -23.04
N ASP A 59 15.99 8.04 -21.80
CA ASP A 59 15.24 7.13 -20.93
C ASP A 59 13.83 6.90 -21.49
N ALA A 60 13.33 5.66 -21.37
CA ALA A 60 11.99 5.28 -21.77
C ALA A 60 11.13 5.01 -20.54
N THR A 61 10.09 5.79 -20.37
CA THR A 61 9.24 5.74 -19.17
C THR A 61 7.81 5.33 -19.52
N LEU A 62 7.29 4.33 -18.82
CA LEU A 62 5.86 4.05 -18.70
C LEU A 62 5.37 4.66 -17.39
N GLU A 63 4.41 5.58 -17.45
CA GLU A 63 3.71 6.08 -16.27
C GLU A 63 2.25 5.67 -16.29
N LEU A 64 1.85 4.96 -15.25
CA LEU A 64 0.48 4.55 -14.97
C LEU A 64 -0.02 5.29 -13.75
N SER A 65 -1.29 5.70 -13.79
CA SER A 65 -1.93 6.36 -12.65
C SER A 65 -3.38 5.94 -12.59
N THR A 66 -3.93 5.78 -11.40
CA THR A 66 -5.37 5.57 -11.29
C THR A 66 -6.12 6.86 -11.71
N PRO A 67 -7.32 6.75 -12.30
CA PRO A 67 -8.10 7.93 -12.66
C PRO A 67 -8.32 8.82 -11.44
N SER A 68 -7.88 10.08 -11.51
CA SER A 68 -8.24 11.08 -10.50
C SER A 68 -9.68 11.51 -10.72
N TYR A 69 -10.50 11.48 -9.66
CA TYR A 69 -11.90 11.87 -9.74
C TYR A 69 -12.13 13.34 -9.33
N ASP A 70 -11.21 13.97 -8.59
CA ASP A 70 -11.19 15.40 -8.22
C ASP A 70 -9.81 15.79 -7.62
N GLU A 71 -9.54 17.10 -7.43
CA GLU A 71 -8.25 17.64 -6.94
C GLU A 71 -7.65 16.86 -5.75
N GLY A 72 -6.68 15.98 -6.04
CA GLY A 72 -5.76 15.40 -5.06
C GLY A 72 -6.09 14.01 -4.52
N LEU A 73 -7.26 13.41 -4.84
CA LEU A 73 -7.62 12.08 -4.35
C LEU A 73 -7.69 11.05 -5.48
N MET A 74 -6.71 10.14 -5.49
CA MET A 74 -6.59 9.04 -6.44
C MET A 74 -7.06 7.73 -5.77
N PRO A 75 -8.12 7.07 -6.27
CA PRO A 75 -8.50 5.75 -5.78
C PRO A 75 -7.34 4.81 -5.98
N GLY A 76 -7.00 4.05 -4.95
CA GLY A 76 -5.97 3.05 -5.09
C GLY A 76 -6.48 1.85 -5.90
N VAL A 77 -5.58 1.08 -6.50
CA VAL A 77 -5.89 -0.24 -7.06
C VAL A 77 -4.94 -1.28 -6.50
N GLU A 78 -5.34 -2.54 -6.51
CA GLU A 78 -4.45 -3.62 -6.10
C GLU A 78 -3.53 -3.91 -7.29
N LEU A 79 -2.22 -3.77 -7.06
CA LEU A 79 -1.21 -4.17 -8.03
C LEU A 79 -0.53 -5.41 -7.49
N GLU A 80 -0.57 -6.51 -8.24
CA GLU A 80 0.28 -7.66 -7.96
C GLU A 80 1.12 -8.02 -9.17
N HIS A 81 0.49 -8.06 -10.34
CA HIS A 81 1.11 -8.38 -11.62
C HIS A 81 0.92 -7.24 -12.62
N LEU A 82 1.91 -7.04 -13.47
CA LEU A 82 1.88 -6.06 -14.54
C LEU A 82 2.48 -6.67 -15.81
N THR A 83 1.89 -6.40 -16.96
CA THR A 83 2.47 -6.73 -18.28
C THR A 83 2.87 -5.42 -18.96
N LEU A 84 4.06 -5.36 -19.56
CA LEU A 84 4.65 -4.12 -20.08
C LEU A 84 3.81 -3.41 -21.15
N ASP A 85 3.05 -4.17 -21.94
CA ASP A 85 2.18 -3.65 -23.01
C ASP A 85 0.69 -3.59 -22.58
N GLY A 86 0.41 -3.88 -21.31
CA GLY A 86 -0.93 -3.97 -20.75
C GLY A 86 -1.62 -5.32 -21.00
N PRO A 87 -2.93 -5.42 -20.73
CA PRO A 87 -3.80 -4.37 -20.22
C PRO A 87 -3.42 -3.91 -18.80
N TYR A 88 -3.88 -2.71 -18.42
CA TYR A 88 -3.66 -2.13 -17.08
C TYR A 88 -4.98 -1.95 -16.32
N PRO A 89 -5.55 -3.01 -15.73
CA PRO A 89 -6.80 -2.90 -14.98
C PRO A 89 -6.71 -1.83 -13.88
N GLY A 90 -7.65 -0.90 -13.87
CA GLY A 90 -7.73 0.15 -12.85
C GLY A 90 -6.76 1.32 -13.03
N PHE A 91 -5.81 1.25 -13.97
CA PHE A 91 -4.91 2.35 -14.30
C PHE A 91 -5.27 2.99 -15.64
N SER A 92 -4.92 4.27 -15.76
CA SER A 92 -4.81 5.01 -17.01
C SER A 92 -3.34 5.26 -17.32
N VAL A 93 -2.97 5.11 -18.59
CA VAL A 93 -1.62 5.47 -19.07
C VAL A 93 -1.50 6.99 -19.10
N LYS A 94 -0.56 7.54 -18.33
CA LYS A 94 -0.19 8.96 -18.35
C LYS A 94 0.90 9.24 -19.36
N GLN A 95 1.90 8.38 -19.39
CA GLN A 95 2.97 8.41 -20.36
C GLN A 95 3.17 6.99 -20.91
N PRO A 96 2.91 6.74 -22.20
CA PRO A 96 3.23 5.45 -22.81
C PRO A 96 4.73 5.36 -23.08
N LEU A 97 5.24 4.13 -23.19
CA LEU A 97 6.57 3.90 -23.74
C LEU A 97 6.66 4.43 -25.18
N PRO A 98 7.86 4.86 -25.63
CA PRO A 98 8.07 5.26 -27.02
C PRO A 98 7.64 4.16 -27.98
N GLN A 99 7.07 4.55 -29.12
CA GLN A 99 6.67 3.58 -30.14
C GLN A 99 7.88 2.77 -30.62
N GLY A 100 7.76 1.45 -30.59
CA GLY A 100 8.84 0.54 -31.01
C GLY A 100 9.99 0.45 -29.99
N PHE A 101 9.78 0.89 -28.76
CA PHE A 101 10.72 0.68 -27.67
C PHE A 101 11.03 -0.82 -27.49
N ASP A 102 12.31 -1.15 -27.41
CA ASP A 102 12.80 -2.51 -27.19
C ASP A 102 13.49 -2.59 -25.82
N TRP A 103 12.78 -3.18 -24.86
CA TRP A 103 13.25 -3.31 -23.49
C TRP A 103 14.51 -4.18 -23.37
N HIS A 104 14.82 -5.06 -24.32
CA HIS A 104 16.04 -5.88 -24.29
C HIS A 104 17.32 -5.03 -24.37
N THR A 105 17.21 -3.80 -24.87
CA THR A 105 18.33 -2.87 -25.00
C THR A 105 18.59 -2.05 -23.73
N ALA A 106 17.70 -2.11 -22.74
CA ALA A 106 17.84 -1.34 -21.52
C ALA A 106 18.96 -1.90 -20.63
N GLN A 107 19.76 -1.01 -20.04
CA GLN A 107 20.82 -1.41 -19.11
C GLN A 107 20.34 -1.41 -17.66
N ARG A 108 19.39 -0.54 -17.34
CA ARG A 108 18.81 -0.41 -16.00
C ARG A 108 17.30 -0.27 -16.10
N LEU A 109 16.64 -0.78 -15.06
CA LEU A 109 15.20 -0.71 -14.88
C LEU A 109 14.93 -0.18 -13.46
N ASP A 110 14.17 0.90 -13.37
CA ASP A 110 13.63 1.42 -12.12
C ASP A 110 12.11 1.20 -12.09
N LEU A 111 11.62 0.52 -11.05
CA LEU A 111 10.21 0.33 -10.74
C LEU A 111 9.87 1.20 -9.54
N LEU A 112 8.93 2.13 -9.70
CA LEU A 112 8.36 2.91 -8.62
C LEU A 112 6.88 2.58 -8.50
N VAL A 113 6.49 2.11 -7.33
CA VAL A 113 5.07 1.90 -6.98
C VAL A 113 4.67 3.03 -6.05
N TYR A 114 3.69 3.80 -6.49
CA TYR A 114 3.14 4.91 -5.73
C TYR A 114 1.85 4.52 -5.05
N GLY A 115 1.64 5.18 -3.93
CA GLY A 115 0.49 4.93 -3.10
C GLY A 115 0.90 4.16 -1.84
N PRO A 116 -0.08 3.61 -1.16
CA PRO A 116 0.02 3.20 0.23
C PRO A 116 -0.07 1.68 0.39
N PRO A 117 0.10 1.14 1.61
CA PRO A 117 0.66 1.81 2.78
C PRO A 117 2.14 2.21 2.58
N ASN A 118 2.78 1.67 1.53
CA ASN A 118 4.19 1.91 1.21
C ASN A 118 4.32 2.40 -0.24
N SER A 119 5.06 3.49 -0.45
CA SER A 119 5.61 3.83 -1.76
C SER A 119 7.06 3.39 -1.79
N GLN A 120 7.40 2.46 -2.68
CA GLN A 120 8.76 1.93 -2.81
C GLN A 120 9.24 2.06 -4.24
N GLY A 121 10.51 2.44 -4.40
CA GLY A 121 11.23 2.50 -5.66
C GLY A 121 12.41 1.53 -5.63
N ILE A 122 12.61 0.77 -6.71
CA ILE A 122 13.67 -0.22 -6.83
C ILE A 122 14.32 -0.06 -8.19
N GLY A 123 15.65 0.10 -8.20
CA GLY A 123 16.45 0.10 -9.41
C GLY A 123 17.34 -1.14 -9.50
N ILE A 124 17.40 -1.76 -10.67
CA ILE A 124 18.20 -2.96 -10.92
C ILE A 124 19.06 -2.82 -12.18
N ASP A 125 20.22 -3.47 -12.17
CA ASP A 125 21.05 -3.68 -13.37
C ASP A 125 20.36 -4.72 -14.26
N PHE A 126 19.71 -4.24 -15.31
CA PHE A 126 18.68 -5.00 -16.04
C PHE A 126 19.24 -5.84 -17.18
N ALA A 127 20.32 -5.42 -17.85
CA ALA A 127 20.86 -6.14 -19.01
C ALA A 127 21.09 -7.66 -18.80
N PRO A 128 21.76 -8.13 -17.71
CA PRO A 128 21.92 -9.57 -17.48
C PRO A 128 20.58 -10.26 -17.15
N ILE A 129 19.65 -9.54 -16.52
CA ILE A 129 18.33 -10.05 -16.14
C ILE A 129 17.45 -10.22 -17.37
N ALA A 130 17.48 -9.25 -18.29
CA ALA A 130 16.80 -9.30 -19.57
C ALA A 130 17.23 -10.53 -20.38
N THR A 131 18.54 -10.85 -20.37
CA THR A 131 19.07 -12.06 -21.01
C THR A 131 18.49 -13.32 -20.34
N GLU A 132 18.61 -13.42 -19.01
CA GLU A 132 18.11 -14.55 -18.22
C GLU A 132 16.63 -14.84 -18.47
N ILE A 133 15.77 -13.84 -18.35
CA ILE A 133 14.32 -14.05 -18.54
C ILE A 133 13.96 -14.31 -20.00
N SER A 134 14.70 -13.78 -20.97
CA SER A 134 14.42 -14.03 -22.39
C SER A 134 14.78 -15.46 -22.79
N GLU A 135 15.90 -15.98 -22.28
CA GLU A 135 16.41 -17.30 -22.65
C GLU A 135 15.77 -18.42 -21.83
N HIS A 136 15.49 -18.18 -20.55
CA HIS A 136 15.14 -19.27 -19.61
C HIS A 136 13.68 -19.29 -19.13
N SER A 137 12.86 -18.24 -19.36
CA SER A 137 11.46 -18.25 -18.86
C SER A 137 10.66 -19.51 -19.24
N ALA A 138 10.83 -20.01 -20.46
CA ALA A 138 10.13 -21.18 -20.96
C ALA A 138 10.58 -22.51 -20.33
N GLU A 139 11.74 -22.53 -19.67
CA GLU A 139 12.29 -23.70 -18.99
C GLU A 139 11.71 -23.85 -17.56
N HIS A 140 11.07 -22.80 -17.05
CA HIS A 140 10.49 -22.73 -15.71
C HIS A 140 8.95 -22.77 -15.73
N PRO A 141 8.30 -23.32 -14.68
CA PRO A 141 6.84 -23.36 -14.57
C PRO A 141 6.20 -21.99 -14.78
N GLU A 142 4.99 -21.96 -15.36
CA GLU A 142 4.32 -20.72 -15.80
C GLU A 142 4.06 -19.72 -14.66
N ASP A 143 3.91 -20.20 -13.43
CA ASP A 143 3.65 -19.39 -12.24
C ASP A 143 4.94 -18.90 -11.54
N THR A 144 6.12 -19.23 -12.07
CA THR A 144 7.40 -18.82 -11.48
C THR A 144 7.99 -17.59 -12.15
N TYR A 145 8.65 -16.75 -11.37
CA TYR A 145 9.31 -15.53 -11.84
C TYR A 145 10.76 -15.48 -11.39
N TYR A 146 11.61 -14.84 -12.18
CA TYR A 146 13.00 -14.60 -11.82
C TYR A 146 13.11 -13.38 -10.90
N PHE A 147 13.59 -13.60 -9.67
CA PHE A 147 13.91 -12.55 -8.71
C PHE A 147 15.42 -12.26 -8.76
N PRO A 148 15.85 -11.03 -9.09
CA PRO A 148 17.26 -10.70 -9.22
C PRO A 148 18.07 -11.03 -7.96
N ASP A 149 19.24 -11.65 -8.15
CA ASP A 149 20.14 -12.18 -7.11
C ASP A 149 19.62 -13.38 -6.31
N ILE A 150 18.41 -13.87 -6.59
CA ILE A 150 17.80 -15.01 -5.89
C ILE A 150 17.54 -16.17 -6.84
N GLY A 151 17.00 -15.90 -8.03
CA GLY A 151 16.65 -16.89 -9.04
C GLY A 151 15.14 -17.04 -9.23
N TRP A 152 14.75 -18.13 -9.90
CA TRP A 152 13.36 -18.46 -10.18
C TRP A 152 12.62 -18.93 -8.93
N LEU A 153 11.53 -18.26 -8.57
CA LEU A 153 10.71 -18.58 -7.40
C LEU A 153 9.23 -18.73 -7.76
N SER A 154 8.56 -19.66 -7.08
CA SER A 154 7.10 -19.83 -7.09
C SER A 154 6.40 -18.91 -6.07
N PRO A 155 5.07 -18.73 -6.18
CA PRO A 155 4.24 -18.03 -5.19
C PRO A 155 4.45 -18.53 -3.76
N ALA A 156 4.53 -19.85 -3.57
CA ALA A 156 4.71 -20.44 -2.26
C ALA A 156 6.10 -20.15 -1.67
N GLU A 157 7.14 -20.14 -2.49
CA GLU A 157 8.51 -19.84 -2.06
C GLU A 157 8.68 -18.36 -1.70
N VAL A 158 8.09 -17.46 -2.48
CA VAL A 158 8.09 -16.02 -2.14
C VAL A 158 7.35 -15.78 -0.84
N ALA A 159 6.14 -16.33 -0.67
CA ALA A 159 5.37 -16.19 0.57
C ALA A 159 6.10 -16.76 1.80
N ALA A 160 6.93 -17.79 1.62
CA ALA A 160 7.73 -18.36 2.71
C ALA A 160 8.88 -17.45 3.16
N LYS A 161 9.49 -16.71 2.21
CA LYS A 161 10.72 -15.93 2.36
C LYS A 161 10.49 -14.43 2.58
N ASP A 162 9.40 -13.88 2.07
CA ASP A 162 9.08 -12.46 2.19
C ASP A 162 8.93 -12.03 3.66
N GLY A 163 9.49 -10.86 3.98
CA GLY A 163 9.60 -10.33 5.34
C GLY A 163 10.54 -11.11 6.26
N LYS A 164 11.29 -12.09 5.75
CA LYS A 164 12.24 -12.93 6.52
C LYS A 164 13.64 -12.96 5.93
N GLU A 165 13.75 -13.26 4.64
CA GLU A 165 15.02 -13.37 3.90
C GLU A 165 15.25 -12.16 2.99
N PHE A 166 14.17 -11.64 2.40
CA PHE A 166 14.14 -10.42 1.60
C PHE A 166 12.76 -9.76 1.75
N MET A 167 12.61 -8.56 1.21
CA MET A 167 11.32 -7.88 1.13
C MET A 167 10.82 -7.84 -0.31
N THR A 168 9.54 -8.05 -0.52
CA THR A 168 8.87 -7.75 -1.78
C THR A 168 8.49 -6.26 -1.87
N VAL A 169 8.06 -5.77 -3.04
CA VAL A 169 7.87 -4.33 -3.33
C VAL A 169 6.98 -3.60 -2.34
N CYS A 170 5.95 -4.28 -1.83
CA CYS A 170 4.95 -3.65 -0.96
C CYS A 170 4.96 -4.18 0.47
N THR A 171 5.90 -5.07 0.78
CA THR A 171 6.08 -5.57 2.13
C THR A 171 6.73 -4.50 3.01
N PRO A 172 6.12 -4.15 4.16
CA PRO A 172 6.73 -3.23 5.11
C PRO A 172 8.05 -3.77 5.66
N ASP A 173 8.99 -2.87 5.98
CA ASP A 173 10.25 -3.26 6.61
C ASP A 173 9.99 -3.75 8.05
N PRO A 174 10.29 -5.02 8.39
CA PRO A 174 9.94 -5.60 9.69
C PRO A 174 10.69 -4.99 10.88
N ALA A 175 11.82 -4.29 10.68
CA ALA A 175 12.55 -3.64 11.78
C ALA A 175 12.33 -2.13 11.85
N ARG A 176 11.57 -1.55 10.91
CA ARG A 176 11.14 -0.15 11.00
C ARG A 176 9.76 -0.07 11.61
N ASP A 177 9.55 0.93 12.46
CA ASP A 177 8.21 1.29 12.96
C ASP A 177 7.26 1.78 11.85
N GLU A 178 7.77 1.89 10.61
CA GLU A 178 6.97 2.00 9.37
C GLU A 178 6.04 0.78 9.20
N ALA A 179 6.42 -0.40 9.69
CA ALA A 179 5.60 -1.62 9.70
C ALA A 179 4.48 -1.62 10.74
N VAL A 180 4.42 -0.63 11.63
CA VAL A 180 3.24 -0.48 12.47
C VAL A 180 2.19 0.29 11.68
N ALA A 181 1.57 -0.40 10.72
CA ALA A 181 0.40 0.10 10.03
C ALA A 181 -0.63 0.43 11.11
N ALA A 182 -1.00 1.70 11.22
CA ALA A 182 -1.82 2.14 12.32
C ALA A 182 -3.16 1.39 12.28
N THR A 183 -3.76 1.05 13.40
CA THR A 183 -5.00 0.25 13.37
C THR A 183 -6.23 1.12 13.59
N VAL A 184 -7.34 0.67 13.03
CA VAL A 184 -8.68 1.20 13.31
C VAL A 184 -9.51 0.05 13.86
N GLY A 185 -10.33 0.33 14.87
CA GLY A 185 -11.31 -0.61 15.36
C GLY A 185 -12.48 -0.71 14.38
N VAL A 186 -12.88 -1.90 14.00
CA VAL A 186 -14.03 -2.16 13.11
C VAL A 186 -15.11 -2.95 13.83
N ARG A 187 -16.37 -2.54 13.66
CA ARG A 187 -17.53 -3.24 14.24
C ARG A 187 -18.73 -3.16 13.32
N VAL A 188 -19.58 -4.18 13.34
CA VAL A 188 -20.92 -4.16 12.74
C VAL A 188 -21.97 -4.10 13.85
N THR A 189 -22.77 -3.04 13.87
CA THR A 189 -23.87 -2.88 14.83
C THR A 189 -25.13 -2.47 14.08
N ASP A 190 -26.22 -3.20 14.28
CA ASP A 190 -27.53 -2.95 13.67
C ASP A 190 -27.49 -2.84 12.12
N GLY A 191 -26.60 -3.61 11.50
CA GLY A 191 -26.41 -3.60 10.05
C GLY A 191 -25.54 -2.46 9.52
N THR A 192 -24.98 -1.62 10.41
CA THR A 192 -24.10 -0.49 10.10
C THR A 192 -22.64 -0.85 10.39
N LEU A 193 -21.75 -0.59 9.43
CA LEU A 193 -20.30 -0.71 9.62
C LEU A 193 -19.79 0.53 10.35
N ARG A 194 -19.12 0.32 11.48
CA ARG A 194 -18.62 1.36 12.37
C ARG A 194 -17.11 1.25 12.49
N PHE A 195 -16.46 2.39 12.52
CA PHE A 195 -15.03 2.55 12.72
C PHE A 195 -14.77 3.33 14.00
N TRP A 196 -13.71 2.97 14.69
CA TRP A 196 -13.22 3.66 15.88
C TRP A 196 -11.72 3.89 15.74
N THR A 197 -11.30 5.14 15.84
CA THR A 197 -9.88 5.53 15.70
C THR A 197 -9.05 5.19 16.92
N GLY A 198 -9.65 4.66 18.00
CA GLY A 198 -8.97 4.24 19.23
C GLY A 198 -8.73 5.39 20.21
N THR A 199 -8.39 6.57 19.69
CA THR A 199 -8.25 7.81 20.45
C THR A 199 -8.84 8.99 19.66
N PRO A 200 -9.25 10.09 20.35
CA PRO A 200 -9.72 11.29 19.69
C PRO A 200 -8.66 11.87 18.74
N CYS A 201 -9.07 12.16 17.51
CA CYS A 201 -8.20 12.62 16.45
C CYS A 201 -8.39 14.13 16.21
N PRO A 202 -7.34 14.97 16.34
CA PRO A 202 -7.41 16.33 15.86
C PRO A 202 -7.41 16.31 14.33
N PHE A 203 -8.60 16.35 13.74
CA PHE A 203 -8.84 16.00 12.35
C PHE A 203 -9.72 17.05 11.65
N ASP A 204 -9.26 17.58 10.52
CA ASP A 204 -9.83 18.78 9.91
C ASP A 204 -10.31 18.61 8.45
N SER A 205 -10.02 17.47 7.78
CA SER A 205 -10.15 17.41 6.32
C SER A 205 -11.14 16.35 5.81
N GLY A 206 -10.91 15.04 5.99
CA GLY A 206 -11.80 14.03 5.41
C GLY A 206 -11.37 12.57 5.58
N VAL A 207 -12.31 11.65 5.54
CA VAL A 207 -12.07 10.21 5.64
C VAL A 207 -12.26 9.58 4.28
N VAL A 208 -11.40 8.63 3.93
CA VAL A 208 -11.61 7.79 2.75
C VAL A 208 -11.61 6.33 3.13
N LEU A 209 -12.67 5.61 2.75
CA LEU A 209 -12.80 4.18 2.93
C LEU A 209 -12.66 3.49 1.58
N THR A 210 -11.84 2.45 1.50
CA THR A 210 -11.67 1.63 0.29
C THR A 210 -11.96 0.18 0.60
N PHE A 211 -12.84 -0.43 -0.19
CA PHE A 211 -13.26 -1.82 -0.04
C PHE A 211 -12.63 -2.72 -1.11
N GLN A 212 -12.19 -3.91 -0.69
CA GLN A 212 -11.68 -4.96 -1.58
C GLN A 212 -12.61 -6.17 -1.62
N PRO A 213 -12.61 -6.97 -2.70
CA PRO A 213 -11.98 -6.68 -3.99
C PRO A 213 -12.77 -5.61 -4.77
N GLY A 214 -12.13 -4.98 -5.76
CA GLY A 214 -12.81 -4.06 -6.68
C GLY A 214 -12.70 -2.57 -6.35
N GLN A 215 -12.02 -2.21 -5.27
CA GLN A 215 -11.59 -0.83 -4.98
C GLN A 215 -12.75 0.16 -4.95
N VAL A 216 -13.87 -0.28 -4.38
CA VAL A 216 -15.02 0.60 -4.22
C VAL A 216 -14.73 1.56 -3.08
N GLU A 217 -14.88 2.86 -3.33
CA GLU A 217 -14.49 3.89 -2.37
C GLU A 217 -15.62 4.83 -2.02
N THR A 218 -15.58 5.31 -0.79
CA THR A 218 -16.36 6.48 -0.37
C THR A 218 -15.46 7.51 0.31
N THR A 219 -15.75 8.77 0.02
CA THR A 219 -15.04 9.91 0.58
C THR A 219 -16.03 10.73 1.39
N LEU A 220 -15.65 11.01 2.63
CA LEU A 220 -16.37 11.87 3.54
C LEU A 220 -15.49 13.07 3.81
N LYS A 221 -15.95 14.26 3.46
CA LYS A 221 -15.26 15.50 3.80
C LYS A 221 -15.77 16.01 5.12
N ASN A 222 -14.86 16.35 6.02
CA ASN A 222 -15.22 17.02 7.26
C ASN A 222 -15.62 18.48 6.94
N THR A 223 -16.81 18.89 7.36
CA THR A 223 -17.32 20.25 7.13
C THR A 223 -17.12 21.17 8.34
N GLU A 224 -16.82 20.61 9.51
CA GLU A 224 -16.57 21.36 10.74
C GLU A 224 -15.35 20.78 11.45
N LEU A 225 -14.46 21.63 11.96
CA LEU A 225 -13.33 21.17 12.77
C LEU A 225 -13.86 20.40 13.98
N ASP A 226 -13.61 19.09 14.01
CA ASP A 226 -13.97 18.20 15.11
C ASP A 226 -12.66 17.76 15.79
N PRO A 227 -12.26 18.43 16.89
CA PRO A 227 -11.01 18.10 17.56
C PRO A 227 -11.05 16.72 18.22
N ASP A 228 -12.24 16.12 18.36
CA ASP A 228 -12.48 14.88 19.08
C ASP A 228 -13.09 13.80 18.16
N PHE A 229 -12.83 13.86 16.84
CA PHE A 229 -13.30 12.83 15.92
C PHE A 229 -12.75 11.47 16.34
N GLU A 230 -13.65 10.54 16.68
CA GLU A 230 -13.26 9.22 17.16
C GLU A 230 -13.99 8.08 16.43
N HIS A 231 -15.18 8.35 15.92
CA HIS A 231 -16.07 7.33 15.35
C HIS A 231 -16.64 7.74 14.01
N LEU A 232 -16.68 6.77 13.09
CA LEU A 232 -17.37 6.91 11.81
C LEU A 232 -18.35 5.76 11.61
N ASN A 233 -19.58 6.08 11.21
CA ASN A 233 -20.58 5.12 10.79
C ASN A 233 -20.79 5.21 9.28
N LEU A 234 -20.69 4.08 8.59
CA LEU A 234 -20.94 4.00 7.15
C LEU A 234 -22.45 3.84 6.89
N GLY A 235 -23.00 4.69 6.02
CA GLY A 235 -24.43 4.69 5.66
C GLY A 235 -25.28 5.66 6.48
N GLU A 236 -24.84 5.98 7.70
CA GLU A 236 -25.38 7.05 8.54
C GLU A 236 -24.23 7.96 9.02
N PRO A 237 -23.53 8.63 8.10
CA PRO A 237 -22.43 9.50 8.48
C PRO A 237 -22.93 10.62 9.38
N ALA A 238 -22.12 10.94 10.38
CA ALA A 238 -22.46 11.97 11.35
C ALA A 238 -22.56 13.35 10.65
N PRO A 239 -23.33 14.31 11.19
CA PRO A 239 -23.65 15.57 10.50
C PRO A 239 -22.43 16.42 10.08
N GLN A 240 -21.31 16.25 10.77
CA GLN A 240 -20.04 16.92 10.45
C GLN A 240 -19.39 16.39 9.17
N PHE A 241 -19.87 15.28 8.60
CA PHE A 241 -19.37 14.73 7.35
C PHE A 241 -20.34 14.99 6.20
N THR A 242 -19.82 15.59 5.15
CA THR A 242 -20.46 15.55 3.84
C THR A 242 -19.86 14.41 3.02
N VAL A 243 -20.69 13.46 2.60
CA VAL A 243 -20.28 12.44 1.64
C VAL A 243 -20.06 13.12 0.29
N THR A 244 -18.79 13.36 -0.07
CA THR A 244 -18.42 13.95 -1.35
C THR A 244 -18.36 12.89 -2.46
N ARG A 245 -18.12 11.63 -2.08
CA ARG A 245 -18.19 10.50 -2.98
C ARG A 245 -18.97 9.36 -2.33
N PRO A 246 -20.24 9.14 -2.72
CA PRO A 246 -21.02 8.03 -2.19
C PRO A 246 -20.52 6.70 -2.77
N LEU A 247 -20.74 5.62 -2.01
CA LEU A 247 -20.62 4.26 -2.56
C LEU A 247 -21.63 4.09 -3.73
N PRO A 248 -21.32 3.24 -4.73
CA PRO A 248 -22.29 2.83 -5.74
C PRO A 248 -23.58 2.30 -5.08
N ASN A 249 -24.73 2.60 -5.68
CA ASN A 249 -26.03 2.25 -5.09
C ASN A 249 -26.25 0.75 -4.92
N ASP A 250 -25.55 -0.07 -5.71
CA ASP A 250 -25.60 -1.53 -5.72
C ASP A 250 -24.46 -2.17 -4.91
N PHE A 251 -23.55 -1.38 -4.34
CA PHE A 251 -22.44 -1.90 -3.56
C PHE A 251 -22.89 -2.30 -2.15
N ASP A 252 -22.69 -3.57 -1.81
CA ASP A 252 -22.86 -4.09 -0.45
C ASP A 252 -21.49 -4.37 0.17
N TRP A 253 -21.09 -3.54 1.13
CA TRP A 253 -19.82 -3.68 1.85
C TRP A 253 -19.69 -5.03 2.58
N ARG A 254 -20.80 -5.74 2.86
CA ARG A 254 -20.76 -7.08 3.46
C ARG A 254 -20.18 -8.15 2.53
N THR A 255 -20.14 -7.86 1.24
CA THR A 255 -19.52 -8.72 0.23
C THR A 255 -18.04 -8.40 0.01
N ALA A 256 -17.56 -7.28 0.58
CA ALA A 256 -16.16 -6.94 0.56
C ALA A 256 -15.37 -7.86 1.50
N LYS A 257 -14.22 -8.31 1.01
CA LYS A 257 -13.21 -9.05 1.77
C LYS A 257 -12.55 -8.19 2.84
N SER A 258 -12.18 -6.96 2.50
CA SER A 258 -11.45 -6.09 3.42
C SER A 258 -11.73 -4.61 3.19
N VAL A 259 -11.35 -3.79 4.17
CA VAL A 259 -11.47 -2.34 4.12
C VAL A 259 -10.18 -1.65 4.56
N LEU A 260 -9.83 -0.58 3.88
CA LEU A 260 -8.74 0.33 4.22
C LEU A 260 -9.33 1.67 4.66
N PHE A 261 -9.02 2.10 5.89
CA PHE A 261 -9.45 3.37 6.46
C PHE A 261 -8.34 4.41 6.36
N ARG A 262 -8.68 5.64 5.96
CA ARG A 262 -7.70 6.70 5.66
C ARG A 262 -8.18 8.04 6.19
N LEU A 263 -7.29 8.76 6.85
CA LEU A 263 -7.50 10.14 7.23
C LEU A 263 -6.77 11.04 6.24
N VAL A 264 -7.50 11.95 5.61
CA VAL A 264 -6.95 13.11 4.91
C VAL A 264 -6.62 14.15 5.97
N LYS A 265 -5.41 14.69 5.90
CA LYS A 265 -4.91 15.77 6.75
C LYS A 265 -4.42 16.92 5.89
N THR A 266 -4.74 18.14 6.31
CA THR A 266 -4.16 19.34 5.74
C THR A 266 -2.85 19.68 6.48
N ASP A 267 -1.75 19.78 5.74
CA ASP A 267 -0.52 20.35 6.29
C ASP A 267 -0.73 21.86 6.46
N THR A 268 -0.83 22.31 7.70
CA THR A 268 -1.06 23.70 8.06
C THR A 268 0.15 24.61 7.80
N ALA A 269 1.37 24.06 7.68
CA ALA A 269 2.58 24.81 7.37
C ALA A 269 2.72 25.11 5.88
N THR A 270 2.25 24.19 5.01
CA THR A 270 2.34 24.34 3.55
C THR A 270 1.00 24.61 2.87
N ASN A 271 -0.11 24.59 3.64
CA ASN A 271 -1.49 24.67 3.18
C ASN A 271 -1.82 23.63 2.08
N ARG A 272 -1.18 22.46 2.13
CA ARG A 272 -1.41 21.34 1.20
C ARG A 272 -2.32 20.30 1.85
N ALA A 273 -3.49 20.06 1.24
CA ALA A 273 -4.58 19.27 1.81
C ALA A 273 -4.47 17.73 1.63
N ASN A 274 -3.27 17.16 1.51
CA ASN A 274 -3.11 15.83 0.93
C ASN A 274 -2.26 14.83 1.74
N GLN A 275 -1.92 15.11 3.01
CA GLN A 275 -1.23 14.07 3.79
C GLN A 275 -2.25 13.02 4.19
N LEU A 276 -2.08 11.78 3.71
CA LEU A 276 -2.95 10.67 4.06
C LEU A 276 -2.28 9.85 5.18
N VAL A 277 -2.99 9.65 6.29
CA VAL A 277 -2.63 8.67 7.32
C VAL A 277 -3.44 7.41 7.06
N TRP A 278 -2.77 6.27 7.04
CA TRP A 278 -3.33 4.99 6.60
C TRP A 278 -3.45 4.04 7.77
N SER A 279 -4.58 3.35 7.82
CA SER A 279 -4.68 2.17 8.66
C SER A 279 -4.07 0.95 7.96
N LYS A 280 -3.82 -0.10 8.73
CA LYS A 280 -3.75 -1.47 8.24
C LYS A 280 -5.09 -1.85 7.61
N THR A 281 -5.05 -2.50 6.45
CA THR A 281 -6.22 -3.15 5.86
C THR A 281 -6.84 -4.12 6.85
N THR A 282 -8.13 -3.96 7.15
CA THR A 282 -8.87 -4.83 8.05
C THR A 282 -9.69 -5.84 7.24
N GLU A 283 -9.52 -7.13 7.53
CA GLU A 283 -10.35 -8.18 6.92
C GLU A 283 -11.75 -8.14 7.55
N LEU A 284 -12.80 -8.05 6.72
CA LEU A 284 -14.16 -7.81 7.17
C LEU A 284 -14.89 -9.08 7.65
N ALA A 285 -14.40 -10.27 7.30
CA ALA A 285 -15.02 -11.53 7.66
C ALA A 285 -15.25 -11.67 9.19
N THR A 286 -14.23 -11.34 9.99
CA THR A 286 -14.28 -11.45 11.45
C THR A 286 -15.24 -10.42 12.07
N PRO A 287 -15.13 -9.10 11.82
CA PRO A 287 -16.11 -8.12 12.29
C PRO A 287 -17.55 -8.48 11.89
N ILE A 288 -17.79 -8.93 10.66
CA ILE A 288 -19.14 -9.30 10.18
C ILE A 288 -19.71 -10.48 10.97
N ALA A 289 -18.92 -11.53 11.20
CA ALA A 289 -19.40 -12.76 11.84
C ALA A 289 -19.52 -12.64 13.36
N GLU A 290 -18.65 -11.85 13.99
CA GLU A 290 -18.44 -11.92 15.44
C GLU A 290 -19.00 -10.72 16.22
N SER A 291 -19.25 -9.56 15.59
CA SER A 291 -19.64 -8.33 16.33
C SER A 291 -20.75 -8.53 17.36
N ALA A 292 -21.79 -9.29 17.01
CA ALA A 292 -22.94 -9.54 17.90
C ALA A 292 -22.61 -10.41 19.13
N GLN A 293 -21.47 -11.11 19.11
CA GLN A 293 -21.00 -11.99 20.19
C GLN A 293 -20.13 -11.25 21.20
N HIS A 294 -19.68 -10.04 20.86
CA HIS A 294 -18.81 -9.21 21.69
C HIS A 294 -19.57 -8.01 22.32
N PRO A 295 -19.14 -7.53 23.50
CA PRO A 295 -19.74 -6.37 24.17
C PRO A 295 -19.89 -5.17 23.23
N ALA A 296 -20.95 -4.38 23.41
CA ALA A 296 -21.35 -3.33 22.49
C ALA A 296 -20.31 -2.22 22.29
N ASP A 297 -19.43 -2.02 23.26
CA ASP A 297 -18.36 -1.04 23.31
C ASP A 297 -17.01 -1.56 22.78
N THR A 298 -16.93 -2.82 22.34
CA THR A 298 -15.69 -3.41 21.80
C THR A 298 -15.61 -3.32 20.29
N TYR A 299 -14.40 -3.16 19.76
CA TYR A 299 -14.14 -3.16 18.31
C TYR A 299 -13.04 -4.16 17.96
N TYR A 300 -13.10 -4.71 16.76
CA TYR A 300 -12.05 -5.58 16.24
C TYR A 300 -10.92 -4.74 15.64
N PHE A 301 -9.72 -4.88 16.18
CA PHE A 301 -8.49 -4.28 15.65
C PHE A 301 -7.68 -5.36 14.93
N GLU A 302 -7.35 -5.12 13.66
CA GLU A 302 -6.67 -6.10 12.81
C GLU A 302 -5.32 -6.55 13.43
N GLY A 303 -5.19 -7.85 13.69
CA GLY A 303 -4.02 -8.43 14.36
C GLY A 303 -4.01 -8.34 15.90
N HIS A 304 -4.99 -7.67 16.50
CA HIS A 304 -5.11 -7.53 17.96
C HIS A 304 -6.42 -8.06 18.55
N GLY A 305 -7.43 -8.32 17.71
CA GLY A 305 -8.71 -8.89 18.12
C GLY A 305 -9.70 -7.86 18.67
N TRP A 306 -10.71 -8.33 19.40
CA TRP A 306 -11.74 -7.50 20.01
C TRP A 306 -11.25 -6.81 21.27
N LEU A 307 -11.34 -5.49 21.30
CA LEU A 307 -10.83 -4.66 22.39
C LEU A 307 -11.83 -3.57 22.79
N SER A 308 -11.91 -3.33 24.10
CA SER A 308 -12.65 -2.23 24.72
C SER A 308 -11.81 -0.95 24.83
N PRO A 309 -12.43 0.22 25.10
CA PRO A 309 -11.73 1.47 25.41
C PRO A 309 -10.64 1.32 26.48
N ALA A 310 -10.94 0.58 27.56
CA ALA A 310 -9.98 0.34 28.63
C ALA A 310 -8.78 -0.50 28.17
N GLU A 311 -9.00 -1.50 27.31
CA GLU A 311 -7.94 -2.36 26.79
C GLU A 311 -7.06 -1.67 25.76
N VAL A 312 -7.63 -0.81 24.91
CA VAL A 312 -6.85 0.04 24.00
C VAL A 312 -6.00 1.03 24.79
N ALA A 313 -6.59 1.72 25.78
CA ALA A 313 -5.86 2.66 26.63
C ALA A 313 -4.76 1.97 27.47
N ALA A 314 -5.02 0.77 27.99
CA ALA A 314 -4.05 0.00 28.76
C ALA A 314 -2.89 -0.56 27.91
N LYS A 315 -3.05 -0.59 26.59
CA LYS A 315 -2.06 -1.10 25.64
C LYS A 315 -1.08 -0.04 25.12
N ASP A 316 -1.04 1.15 25.75
CA ASP A 316 -0.07 2.26 25.61
C ASP A 316 1.02 2.04 24.52
N GLY A 317 0.73 2.47 23.29
CA GLY A 317 1.65 2.43 22.16
C GLY A 317 1.80 1.08 21.42
N SER A 318 1.28 -0.04 21.94
CA SER A 318 1.42 -1.36 21.29
C SER A 318 0.43 -1.65 20.17
N ILE A 319 -0.67 -0.88 20.08
CA ILE A 319 -1.70 -1.02 19.03
C ILE A 319 -1.60 0.04 17.94
N GLN A 320 -0.74 1.06 18.16
CA GLN A 320 -0.59 2.27 17.33
C GLN A 320 -1.86 2.60 16.55
N THR A 321 -2.80 3.24 17.23
CA THR A 321 -4.06 3.60 16.59
C THR A 321 -3.80 4.68 15.54
N ILE A 322 -4.71 4.84 14.57
CA ILE A 322 -4.52 5.77 13.43
C ILE A 322 -4.29 7.24 13.82
N CYS A 323 -4.61 7.62 15.06
CA CYS A 323 -4.45 8.99 15.55
C CYS A 323 -3.36 9.18 16.58
N ASP A 324 -2.66 8.11 16.97
CA ASP A 324 -1.46 8.19 17.81
C ASP A 324 -0.17 8.44 16.97
N LYS A 325 -0.31 8.67 15.65
CA LYS A 325 0.79 8.95 14.70
C LYS A 325 0.81 10.39 14.16
#